data_AF-A0A7S0APX9-F1
#
_entry.id   AF-A0A7S0APX9-F1
#
_cell.length_a   1.000
_cell.length_b   1.000
_cell.length_c   1.000
_cell.angle_alpha   90.00
_cell.angle_beta   90.00
_cell.angle_gamma   90.00
#
_symmetry.space_group_name_H-M   'P 1'
#
loop_
_entity.id
_entity.type
_entity.pdbx_description
1 polymer ?
#
loop_
_entity_poly.entity_id
_entity_poly.type
_entity_poly.pdbx_seq_one_letter_code
_entity_poly.pdbx_strand_id
1 'polypeptide(L)'
;MTKKISVPSGPVGIIFGGSPPEIKTIKESSALSGVASEGEYIVGLIVPGVIEQMGGFDEKSLVSMLKQYSDAKERILILEKDSPSFTDRKTSKVHAKGGGKLGVVFGGTPPVVTDVRDDSPLADQVSVGQVVTGLSVPGKVELEGRFDTHELVSALKANENEEDRILTLTDQHCQTLPVEENDASAPIDGIPPSPRAKPGGTWYIQEFGGTKTKSYGCLGLLCCCLPGLIICCLSLDKRYVYQEPNNGKRFDVRGNQLEKTGKPLHPMPKGSVDPMKLTETQRTHPQI
;
A
#
# COMPACT_ATOMS: atom_id res chain seq x y z
N MET A 1 -14.79 12.64 -11.28
CA MET A 1 -14.59 13.20 -9.91
C MET A 1 -14.75 12.06 -8.91
N THR A 2 -13.78 11.89 -8.03
CA THR A 2 -13.75 10.80 -7.05
C THR A 2 -14.37 11.24 -5.73
N LYS A 3 -15.19 10.40 -5.12
CA LYS A 3 -15.97 10.67 -3.91
C LYS A 3 -15.73 9.58 -2.88
N LYS A 4 -15.36 9.95 -1.65
CA LYS A 4 -15.16 9.01 -0.53
C LYS A 4 -16.40 8.99 0.36
N ILE A 5 -16.90 7.80 0.68
CA ILE A 5 -18.11 7.62 1.50
C ILE A 5 -17.82 6.63 2.62
N SER A 6 -18.11 7.04 3.87
CA SER A 6 -18.04 6.15 5.02
C SER A 6 -19.21 5.16 5.00
N VAL A 7 -18.91 3.88 5.21
CA VAL A 7 -19.86 2.79 5.23
C VAL A 7 -19.92 2.24 6.67
N PRO A 8 -21.09 2.29 7.31
CA PRO A 8 -21.22 1.77 8.67
C PRO A 8 -21.02 0.27 8.73
N SER A 9 -20.80 -0.25 9.93
CA SER A 9 -20.81 -1.70 10.18
C SER A 9 -22.17 -2.30 9.83
N GLY A 10 -22.16 -3.50 9.27
CA GLY A 10 -23.33 -4.26 8.86
C GLY A 10 -23.52 -4.32 7.33
N PRO A 11 -24.70 -4.77 6.87
CA PRO A 11 -25.01 -4.89 5.46
C PRO A 11 -25.15 -3.50 4.81
N VAL A 12 -24.53 -3.32 3.65
CA VAL A 12 -24.49 -2.02 2.96
C VAL A 12 -25.83 -1.67 2.29
N GLY A 13 -26.65 -2.66 1.93
CA GLY A 13 -27.96 -2.42 1.30
C GLY A 13 -27.88 -1.91 -0.15
N ILE A 14 -26.77 -2.18 -0.84
CA ILE A 14 -26.56 -1.84 -2.26
C ILE A 14 -26.53 -3.11 -3.10
N ILE A 15 -27.09 -3.04 -4.30
CA ILE A 15 -26.94 -4.03 -5.36
C ILE A 15 -25.94 -3.47 -6.38
N PHE A 16 -24.86 -4.22 -6.59
CA PHE A 16 -23.83 -3.89 -7.58
C PHE A 16 -24.07 -4.67 -8.87
N GLY A 17 -23.55 -4.18 -9.98
CA GLY A 17 -23.54 -4.90 -11.25
C GLY A 17 -22.36 -4.50 -12.12
N GLY A 18 -21.92 -5.39 -13.02
CA GLY A 18 -20.88 -5.09 -13.98
C GLY A 18 -19.44 -5.26 -13.46
N SER A 19 -18.48 -4.86 -14.30
CA SER A 19 -17.04 -4.93 -14.04
C SER A 19 -16.40 -3.79 -14.83
N PRO A 20 -16.16 -2.61 -14.22
CA PRO A 20 -16.13 -2.33 -12.77
C PRO A 20 -17.50 -2.43 -12.09
N PRO A 21 -17.57 -2.65 -10.76
CA PRO A 21 -18.84 -2.73 -10.05
C PRO A 21 -19.51 -1.35 -10.04
N GLU A 22 -20.70 -1.28 -10.62
CA GLU A 22 -21.57 -0.11 -10.68
C GLU A 22 -22.70 -0.27 -9.66
N ILE A 23 -23.10 0.82 -9.00
CA ILE A 23 -24.25 0.85 -8.12
C ILE A 23 -25.52 0.79 -8.99
N LYS A 24 -26.19 -0.37 -9.01
CA LYS A 24 -27.44 -0.56 -9.77
C LYS A 24 -28.67 -0.17 -8.98
N THR A 25 -28.67 -0.44 -7.68
CA THR A 25 -29.81 -0.13 -6.83
C THR A 25 -29.36 0.14 -5.40
N ILE A 26 -29.92 1.18 -4.79
CA ILE A 26 -29.72 1.50 -3.37
C ILE A 26 -31.04 1.26 -2.65
N LYS A 27 -31.07 0.36 -1.66
CA LYS A 27 -32.28 0.14 -0.86
C LYS A 27 -32.59 1.39 -0.04
N GLU A 28 -33.87 1.71 0.14
CA GLU A 28 -34.29 2.85 0.99
C GLU A 28 -33.75 2.75 2.42
N SER A 29 -33.63 1.53 2.96
CA SER A 29 -33.07 1.25 4.28
C SER A 29 -31.54 1.21 4.33
N SER A 30 -30.86 1.43 3.20
CA SER A 30 -29.40 1.51 3.16
C SER A 30 -28.90 2.75 3.88
N ALA A 31 -27.83 2.61 4.65
CA ALA A 31 -27.12 3.75 5.22
C ALA A 31 -26.46 4.66 4.17
N LEU A 32 -26.39 4.22 2.92
CA LEU A 32 -25.86 4.98 1.80
C LEU A 32 -26.96 5.67 0.97
N SER A 33 -28.23 5.51 1.38
CA SER A 33 -29.36 6.24 0.79
C SER A 33 -29.15 7.75 0.91
N GLY A 34 -29.23 8.46 -0.22
CA GLY A 34 -28.97 9.91 -0.31
C GLY A 34 -27.49 10.31 -0.27
N VAL A 35 -26.58 9.38 0.01
CA VAL A 35 -25.12 9.65 0.04
C VAL A 35 -24.44 9.12 -1.21
N ALA A 36 -24.82 7.94 -1.70
CA ALA A 36 -24.40 7.40 -3.00
C ALA A 36 -25.53 7.56 -4.03
N SER A 37 -25.20 7.43 -5.31
CA SER A 37 -26.16 7.51 -6.42
C SER A 37 -26.04 6.28 -7.33
N GLU A 38 -27.18 5.84 -7.86
CA GLU A 38 -27.19 4.81 -8.90
C GLU A 38 -26.42 5.28 -10.14
N GLY A 39 -25.68 4.37 -10.77
CA GLY A 39 -24.75 4.66 -11.86
C GLY A 39 -23.34 5.05 -11.42
N GLU A 40 -23.08 5.34 -10.13
CA GLU A 40 -21.71 5.53 -9.64
C GLU A 40 -20.95 4.19 -9.61
N TYR A 41 -19.66 4.23 -9.91
CA TYR A 41 -18.77 3.08 -9.97
C TYR A 41 -17.90 2.99 -8.72
N ILE A 42 -17.70 1.77 -8.23
CA ILE A 42 -16.85 1.48 -7.08
C ILE A 42 -15.42 1.31 -7.57
N VAL A 43 -14.57 2.29 -7.26
CA VAL A 43 -13.16 2.29 -7.66
C VAL A 43 -12.22 1.99 -6.50
N GLY A 44 -12.73 1.90 -5.27
CA GLY A 44 -11.90 1.66 -4.08
C GLY A 44 -12.70 1.14 -2.89
N LEU A 45 -12.05 0.32 -2.07
CA LEU A 45 -12.51 -0.08 -0.74
C LEU A 45 -11.35 0.04 0.24
N ILE A 46 -11.54 0.85 1.29
CA ILE A 46 -10.61 1.00 2.39
C ILE A 46 -11.27 0.44 3.66
N VAL A 47 -10.56 -0.42 4.36
CA VAL A 47 -10.91 -0.93 5.69
C VAL A 47 -9.71 -0.63 6.59
N PRO A 48 -9.79 0.42 7.44
CA PRO A 48 -8.66 0.89 8.23
C PRO A 48 -7.97 -0.22 9.02
N GLY A 49 -6.65 -0.32 8.88
CA GLY A 49 -5.82 -1.34 9.53
C GLY A 49 -5.94 -2.76 8.95
N VAL A 50 -6.69 -2.95 7.86
CA VAL A 50 -6.90 -4.27 7.24
C VAL A 50 -6.55 -4.26 5.76
N ILE A 51 -7.24 -3.46 4.95
CA ILE A 51 -7.01 -3.37 3.50
C ILE A 51 -7.19 -1.96 2.97
N GLU A 52 -6.42 -1.60 1.95
CA GLU A 52 -6.65 -0.46 1.08
C GLU A 52 -6.51 -0.98 -0.35
N GLN A 53 -7.64 -1.20 -1.02
CA GLN A 53 -7.66 -1.72 -2.38
C GLN A 53 -8.29 -0.70 -3.33
N MET A 54 -7.56 -0.42 -4.43
CA MET A 54 -7.95 0.52 -5.47
C MET A 54 -8.11 -0.21 -6.81
N GLY A 55 -9.32 -0.16 -7.36
CA GLY A 55 -9.71 -0.76 -8.62
C GLY A 55 -9.59 -2.29 -8.65
N GLY A 56 -9.76 -2.85 -9.84
CA GLY A 56 -9.62 -4.30 -10.06
C GLY A 56 -10.70 -5.15 -9.40
N PHE A 57 -11.73 -4.52 -8.83
CA PHE A 57 -12.89 -5.22 -8.33
C PHE A 57 -13.74 -5.73 -9.49
N ASP A 58 -14.26 -6.94 -9.35
CA ASP A 58 -15.52 -7.30 -9.96
C ASP A 58 -16.64 -7.30 -8.91
N GLU A 59 -17.88 -7.40 -9.38
CA GLU A 59 -19.07 -7.42 -8.52
C GLU A 59 -18.94 -8.45 -7.39
N LYS A 60 -18.54 -9.68 -7.72
CA LYS A 60 -18.47 -10.80 -6.76
C LYS A 60 -17.40 -10.59 -5.69
N SER A 61 -16.23 -10.09 -6.09
CA SER A 61 -15.10 -9.83 -5.20
C SER A 61 -15.41 -8.68 -4.26
N LEU A 62 -15.98 -7.59 -4.77
CA LEU A 62 -16.41 -6.47 -3.95
C LEU A 62 -17.48 -6.90 -2.93
N VAL A 63 -18.51 -7.64 -3.37
CA VAL A 63 -19.55 -8.15 -2.47
C VAL A 63 -18.96 -9.08 -1.41
N SER A 64 -18.00 -9.93 -1.79
CA SER A 64 -17.33 -10.84 -0.85
C SER A 64 -16.52 -10.07 0.20
N MET A 65 -15.78 -9.04 -0.19
CA MET A 65 -15.05 -8.19 0.75
C MET A 65 -15.96 -7.38 1.67
N LEU A 66 -17.04 -6.80 1.13
CA LEU A 66 -18.01 -6.07 1.94
C LEU A 66 -18.73 -6.97 2.95
N LYS A 67 -18.90 -8.26 2.64
CA LYS A 67 -19.40 -9.27 3.59
C LYS A 67 -18.33 -9.67 4.60
N GLN A 68 -17.11 -9.97 4.14
CA GLN A 68 -15.99 -10.38 4.99
C GLN A 68 -15.68 -9.32 6.06
N TYR A 69 -15.77 -8.05 5.69
CA TYR A 69 -15.52 -6.92 6.59
C TYR A 69 -16.81 -6.24 7.05
N SER A 70 -17.95 -6.95 7.13
CA SER A 70 -19.21 -6.33 7.56
C SER A 70 -19.10 -5.66 8.94
N ASP A 71 -18.33 -6.25 9.84
CA ASP A 71 -18.25 -5.77 11.23
C ASP A 71 -17.13 -4.75 11.46
N ALA A 72 -16.33 -4.46 10.42
CA ALA A 72 -15.30 -3.45 10.48
C ALA A 72 -15.93 -2.06 10.56
N LYS A 73 -15.42 -1.25 11.50
CA LYS A 73 -15.81 0.15 11.63
C LYS A 73 -15.08 0.97 10.56
N GLU A 74 -15.67 2.12 10.21
CA GLU A 74 -15.01 3.14 9.37
C GLU A 74 -14.55 2.64 8.00
N ARG A 75 -15.29 1.71 7.40
CA ARG A 75 -15.05 1.33 5.99
C ARG A 75 -15.29 2.52 5.09
N ILE A 76 -14.50 2.68 4.05
CA ILE A 76 -14.67 3.76 3.07
C ILE A 76 -14.80 3.15 1.68
N LEU A 77 -15.90 3.47 1.00
CA LEU A 77 -16.04 3.24 -0.43
C LEU A 77 -15.58 4.47 -1.19
N ILE A 78 -14.84 4.23 -2.27
CA ILE A 78 -14.43 5.29 -3.19
C ILE A 78 -15.24 5.11 -4.47
N LEU A 79 -16.03 6.14 -4.78
CA LEU A 79 -16.94 6.18 -5.91
C LEU A 79 -16.46 7.13 -6.99
N GLU A 80 -16.77 6.81 -8.24
CA GLU A 80 -16.63 7.70 -9.39
C GLU A 80 -17.92 7.75 -10.21
N LYS A 81 -18.25 8.94 -10.70
CA LYS A 81 -19.48 9.15 -11.47
C LYS A 81 -19.42 8.54 -12.87
N ASP A 82 -18.25 8.63 -13.49
CA ASP A 82 -18.01 8.12 -14.83
C ASP A 82 -17.43 6.72 -14.70
N SER A 83 -17.75 5.83 -15.65
CA SER A 83 -17.13 4.51 -15.70
C SER A 83 -15.62 4.73 -15.75
N PRO A 84 -14.84 4.18 -14.79
CA PRO A 84 -13.40 4.32 -14.86
C PRO A 84 -13.00 3.67 -16.18
N SER A 85 -12.58 4.50 -17.12
CA SER A 85 -12.11 4.07 -18.42
C SER A 85 -10.87 3.21 -18.15
N PHE A 86 -11.06 1.90 -18.03
CA PHE A 86 -9.94 0.96 -18.05
C PHE A 86 -9.14 1.10 -19.36
N THR A 87 -9.74 1.73 -20.37
CA THR A 87 -9.12 2.08 -21.65
C THR A 87 -8.03 3.14 -21.57
N ASP A 88 -7.95 3.95 -20.50
CA ASP A 88 -6.87 4.93 -20.33
C ASP A 88 -5.70 4.42 -19.48
N ARG A 89 -5.81 3.20 -18.94
CA ARG A 89 -4.65 2.61 -18.26
C ARG A 89 -3.63 2.24 -19.31
N LYS A 90 -2.45 2.85 -19.19
CA LYS A 90 -1.30 2.54 -20.02
C LYS A 90 -1.04 1.03 -19.90
N THR A 91 -1.41 0.31 -20.95
CA THR A 91 -1.08 -1.09 -21.11
C THR A 91 0.28 -1.14 -21.78
N SER A 92 1.16 -1.96 -21.24
CA SER A 92 2.44 -2.27 -21.85
C SER A 92 2.45 -3.75 -22.20
N LYS A 93 2.89 -4.06 -23.42
CA LYS A 93 3.17 -5.43 -23.83
C LYS A 93 4.67 -5.64 -23.68
N VAL A 94 5.04 -6.57 -22.84
CA VAL A 94 6.43 -6.88 -22.51
C VAL A 94 6.80 -8.22 -23.10
N HIS A 95 7.89 -8.25 -23.85
CA HIS A 95 8.40 -9.45 -24.48
C HIS A 95 9.44 -10.10 -23.58
N ALA A 96 9.13 -11.30 -23.10
CA ALA A 96 10.11 -12.15 -22.44
C ALA A 96 10.98 -12.84 -23.49
N LYS A 97 12.09 -12.17 -23.83
CA LYS A 97 13.12 -12.72 -24.71
C LYS A 97 13.93 -13.77 -23.96
N GLY A 98 14.11 -14.94 -24.59
CA GLY A 98 14.82 -16.08 -24.02
C GLY A 98 13.92 -17.05 -23.26
N GLY A 99 14.12 -18.34 -23.52
CA GLY A 99 13.57 -19.41 -22.69
C GLY A 99 14.15 -19.38 -21.26
N GLY A 100 13.46 -20.03 -20.33
CA GLY A 100 13.83 -20.11 -18.93
C GLY A 100 12.96 -19.26 -17.99
N LYS A 101 13.45 -19.12 -16.75
CA LYS A 101 12.78 -18.40 -15.68
C LYS A 101 12.79 -16.89 -15.97
N LEU A 102 11.62 -16.26 -15.81
CA LEU A 102 11.48 -14.81 -16.02
C LEU A 102 12.12 -13.96 -14.92
N GLY A 103 12.40 -14.52 -13.74
CA GLY A 103 12.89 -13.73 -12.60
C GLY A 103 11.89 -12.73 -12.03
N VAL A 104 10.59 -12.90 -12.31
CA VAL A 104 9.49 -12.07 -11.79
C VAL A 104 8.66 -12.88 -10.81
N VAL A 105 8.31 -12.29 -9.66
CA VAL A 105 7.40 -12.88 -8.67
C VAL A 105 6.03 -12.24 -8.81
N PHE A 106 5.00 -13.07 -8.85
CA PHE A 106 3.61 -12.64 -8.93
C PHE A 106 2.86 -13.01 -7.64
N GLY A 107 1.91 -12.17 -7.24
CA GLY A 107 1.04 -12.41 -6.10
C GLY A 107 -0.37 -11.83 -6.29
N GLY A 108 -1.30 -12.27 -5.44
CA GLY A 108 -2.67 -11.75 -5.44
C GLY A 108 -3.58 -12.33 -6.52
N THR A 109 -4.79 -11.77 -6.61
CA THR A 109 -5.77 -12.07 -7.68
C THR A 109 -6.52 -10.78 -7.98
N PRO A 110 -6.31 -10.13 -9.14
CA PRO A 110 -5.50 -10.58 -10.28
C PRO A 110 -3.98 -10.67 -9.97
N PRO A 111 -3.15 -11.30 -10.82
CA PRO A 111 -1.72 -11.41 -10.58
C PRO A 111 -1.05 -10.04 -10.67
N VAL A 112 -0.38 -9.66 -9.59
CA VAL A 112 0.39 -8.42 -9.46
C VAL A 112 1.86 -8.77 -9.36
N VAL A 113 2.71 -7.99 -10.03
CA VAL A 113 4.16 -8.09 -9.89
C VAL A 113 4.55 -7.65 -8.48
N THR A 114 5.05 -8.57 -7.66
CA THR A 114 5.45 -8.28 -6.27
C THR A 114 6.95 -8.11 -6.10
N ASP A 115 7.75 -8.69 -7.00
CA ASP A 115 9.21 -8.57 -7.00
C ASP A 115 9.77 -8.85 -8.41
N VAL A 116 10.90 -8.24 -8.73
CA VAL A 116 11.63 -8.43 -9.99
C VAL A 116 13.11 -8.55 -9.67
N ARG A 117 13.71 -9.70 -9.98
CA ARG A 117 15.13 -9.93 -9.74
C ARG A 117 15.98 -9.03 -10.65
N ASP A 118 17.11 -8.57 -10.13
CA ASP A 118 18.07 -7.75 -10.88
C ASP A 118 18.60 -8.42 -12.16
N ASP A 119 18.67 -9.76 -12.16
CA ASP A 119 19.11 -10.57 -13.31
C ASP A 119 17.95 -10.99 -14.24
N SER A 120 16.75 -10.46 -14.04
CA SER A 120 15.59 -10.76 -14.87
C SER A 120 15.75 -10.17 -16.28
N PRO A 121 15.39 -10.89 -17.36
CA PRO A 121 15.29 -10.32 -18.71
C PRO A 121 14.19 -9.23 -18.81
N LEU A 122 13.37 -9.08 -17.78
CA LEU A 122 12.27 -8.14 -17.68
C LEU A 122 12.54 -6.99 -16.71
N ALA A 123 13.73 -6.90 -16.09
CA ALA A 123 14.05 -5.92 -15.05
C ALA A 123 13.77 -4.46 -15.45
N ASP A 124 14.06 -4.09 -16.71
CA ASP A 124 13.84 -2.72 -17.22
C ASP A 124 12.46 -2.51 -17.87
N GLN A 125 11.67 -3.58 -18.01
CA GLN A 125 10.38 -3.57 -18.72
C GLN A 125 9.18 -3.68 -17.78
N VAL A 126 9.39 -4.21 -16.59
CA VAL A 126 8.34 -4.54 -15.61
C VAL A 126 8.65 -3.86 -14.30
N SER A 127 7.64 -3.26 -13.68
CA SER A 127 7.72 -2.62 -12.38
C SER A 127 6.86 -3.34 -11.35
N VAL A 128 7.35 -3.39 -10.11
CA VAL A 128 6.56 -3.85 -8.96
C VAL A 128 5.27 -3.03 -8.86
N GLY A 129 4.14 -3.72 -8.63
CA GLY A 129 2.80 -3.15 -8.58
C GLY A 129 2.03 -3.19 -9.90
N GLN A 130 2.65 -3.55 -11.03
CA GLN A 130 1.92 -3.75 -12.28
C GLN A 130 1.03 -5.00 -12.21
N VAL A 131 -0.15 -4.93 -12.83
CA VAL A 131 -1.09 -6.05 -12.92
C VAL A 131 -0.91 -6.76 -14.24
N VAL A 132 -0.79 -8.08 -14.21
CA VAL A 132 -0.80 -8.92 -15.41
C VAL A 132 -2.24 -9.11 -15.85
N THR A 133 -2.59 -8.58 -17.02
CA THR A 133 -3.94 -8.68 -17.61
C THR A 133 -4.00 -9.61 -18.81
N GLY A 134 -2.84 -10.05 -19.31
CA GLY A 134 -2.78 -11.13 -20.28
C GLY A 134 -1.41 -11.80 -20.39
N LEU A 135 -1.41 -13.02 -20.93
CA LEU A 135 -0.24 -13.79 -21.35
C LEU A 135 -0.53 -14.36 -22.73
N SER A 136 0.29 -14.04 -23.72
CA SER A 136 0.22 -14.64 -25.06
C SER A 136 1.52 -15.38 -25.36
N VAL A 137 1.42 -16.65 -25.70
CA VAL A 137 2.52 -17.48 -26.19
C VAL A 137 2.14 -17.97 -27.58
N PRO A 138 2.80 -17.49 -28.64
CA PRO A 138 2.41 -17.74 -30.02
C PRO A 138 2.14 -19.22 -30.32
N GLY A 139 0.91 -19.53 -30.76
CA GLY A 139 0.50 -20.87 -31.17
C GLY A 139 0.27 -21.87 -30.03
N LYS A 140 0.33 -21.46 -28.75
CA LYS A 140 0.21 -22.37 -27.60
C LYS A 140 -0.87 -21.95 -26.60
N VAL A 141 -0.71 -20.78 -25.99
CA VAL A 141 -1.61 -20.32 -24.94
C VAL A 141 -1.88 -18.82 -25.09
N GLU A 142 -3.14 -18.46 -24.88
CA GLU A 142 -3.59 -17.07 -24.81
C GLU A 142 -4.49 -16.95 -23.59
N LEU A 143 -3.98 -16.27 -22.57
CA LEU A 143 -4.73 -15.86 -21.39
C LEU A 143 -5.03 -14.38 -21.53
N GLU A 144 -6.31 -14.02 -21.55
CA GLU A 144 -6.75 -12.64 -21.50
C GLU A 144 -7.85 -12.48 -20.44
N GLY A 145 -7.84 -11.36 -19.74
CA GLY A 145 -8.88 -11.03 -18.77
C GLY A 145 -8.62 -11.64 -17.40
N ARG A 146 -9.46 -12.59 -16.98
CA ARG A 146 -9.51 -13.06 -15.59
C ARG A 146 -8.82 -14.41 -15.44
N PHE A 147 -7.64 -14.38 -14.83
CA PHE A 147 -6.90 -15.55 -14.37
C PHE A 147 -6.27 -15.21 -13.02
N ASP A 148 -6.02 -16.22 -12.19
CA ASP A 148 -5.34 -16.01 -10.91
C ASP A 148 -3.82 -16.21 -11.04
N THR A 149 -3.09 -15.95 -9.94
CA THR A 149 -1.63 -16.09 -9.94
C THR A 149 -1.19 -17.53 -10.19
N HIS A 150 -1.97 -18.52 -9.73
CA HIS A 150 -1.63 -19.93 -9.91
C HIS A 150 -1.75 -20.34 -11.38
N GLU A 151 -2.83 -19.92 -12.06
CA GLU A 151 -3.06 -20.14 -13.47
C GLU A 151 -1.97 -19.49 -14.33
N LEU A 152 -1.65 -18.21 -14.06
CA LEU A 152 -0.55 -17.51 -14.75
C LEU A 152 0.79 -18.24 -14.58
N VAL A 153 1.17 -18.54 -13.34
CA VAL A 153 2.46 -19.20 -13.05
C VAL A 153 2.51 -20.60 -13.66
N SER A 154 1.40 -21.32 -13.67
CA SER A 154 1.31 -22.63 -14.32
C SER A 154 1.50 -22.54 -15.83
N ALA A 155 0.84 -21.57 -16.49
CA ALA A 155 1.00 -21.33 -17.91
C ALA A 155 2.43 -20.90 -18.28
N LEU A 156 3.05 -20.03 -17.47
CA LEU A 156 4.45 -19.60 -17.66
C LEU A 156 5.45 -20.75 -17.50
N LYS A 157 5.22 -21.65 -16.53
CA LYS A 157 6.06 -22.85 -16.32
C LYS A 157 5.88 -23.87 -17.46
N ALA A 158 4.65 -24.10 -17.90
CA ALA A 158 4.37 -25.03 -18.99
C ALA A 158 5.02 -24.58 -20.32
N ASN A 159 5.24 -23.28 -20.48
CA ASN A 159 5.85 -22.67 -21.65
C ASN A 159 7.23 -22.07 -21.31
N GLU A 160 7.97 -22.63 -20.35
CA GLU A 160 9.24 -22.04 -19.88
C GLU A 160 10.28 -21.92 -21.01
N ASN A 161 10.32 -22.89 -21.92
CA ASN A 161 11.28 -22.93 -23.03
C ASN A 161 10.84 -22.15 -24.28
N GLU A 162 9.66 -21.55 -24.26
CA GLU A 162 9.17 -20.78 -25.39
C GLU A 162 9.80 -19.39 -25.38
N GLU A 163 10.38 -19.06 -26.52
CA GLU A 163 10.75 -17.69 -26.84
C GLU A 163 9.49 -16.88 -27.16
N ASP A 164 9.59 -15.55 -27.08
CA ASP A 164 8.50 -14.63 -27.47
C ASP A 164 7.19 -14.74 -26.65
N ARG A 165 7.28 -15.10 -25.36
CA ARG A 165 6.14 -14.95 -24.45
C ARG A 165 5.86 -13.45 -24.25
N ILE A 166 4.62 -13.04 -24.42
CA ILE A 166 4.19 -11.63 -24.28
C ILE A 166 3.31 -11.52 -23.05
N LEU A 167 3.74 -10.70 -22.09
CA LEU A 167 2.92 -10.30 -20.95
C LEU A 167 2.23 -8.98 -21.28
N THR A 168 0.92 -8.93 -21.15
CA THR A 168 0.17 -7.67 -21.14
C THR A 168 0.06 -7.20 -19.70
N LEU A 169 0.73 -6.09 -19.41
CA LEU A 169 0.78 -5.46 -18.10
C LEU A 169 -0.03 -4.18 -18.15
N THR A 170 -0.77 -3.93 -17.09
CA THR A 170 -1.46 -2.68 -16.89
C THR A 170 -0.82 -2.01 -15.69
N ASP A 171 -0.40 -0.75 -15.84
CA ASP A 171 -0.09 0.07 -14.68
C ASP A 171 -1.37 0.12 -13.84
N GLN A 172 -1.36 -0.58 -12.70
CA GLN A 172 -2.23 -0.16 -11.64
C GLN A 172 -1.73 1.24 -11.35
N HIS A 173 -2.54 2.26 -11.60
CA HIS A 173 -2.42 3.44 -10.79
C HIS A 173 -2.57 2.94 -9.35
N CYS A 174 -1.44 2.63 -8.73
CA CYS A 174 -1.15 3.09 -7.40
C CYS A 174 -1.38 4.59 -7.47
N GLN A 175 -2.65 5.00 -7.42
CA GLN A 175 -2.98 6.01 -6.45
C GLN A 175 -2.71 5.35 -5.09
N THR A 176 -1.43 5.16 -4.76
CA THR A 176 -0.95 5.73 -3.52
C THR A 176 -1.37 7.21 -3.59
N LEU A 177 -2.64 7.47 -3.23
CA LEU A 177 -2.84 8.50 -2.22
C LEU A 177 -1.77 8.20 -1.19
N PRO A 178 -0.93 9.18 -0.81
CA PRO A 178 0.17 8.95 0.11
C PRO A 178 -0.40 8.01 1.14
N VAL A 179 0.13 6.78 1.19
CA VAL A 179 -0.25 5.84 2.23
C VAL A 179 -0.18 6.74 3.44
N GLU A 180 -1.30 6.94 4.13
CA GLU A 180 -1.19 7.41 5.49
C GLU A 180 -0.51 6.24 6.17
N GLU A 181 0.80 6.22 5.97
CA GLU A 181 1.75 5.37 6.59
C GLU A 181 1.44 5.69 8.03
N ASN A 182 0.77 4.76 8.69
CA ASN A 182 0.74 4.75 10.14
C ASN A 182 2.18 4.60 10.69
N ASP A 183 3.20 4.55 9.82
CA ASP A 183 4.56 5.00 10.07
C ASP A 183 4.67 6.52 9.87
N ALA A 184 4.78 7.21 10.99
CA ALA A 184 5.20 8.60 11.06
C ALA A 184 6.18 8.97 9.93
N SER A 185 5.70 9.79 9.00
CA SER A 185 6.52 10.47 8.01
C SER A 185 7.80 10.94 8.70
N ALA A 186 8.96 10.74 8.05
CA ALA A 186 10.24 11.18 8.59
C ALA A 186 10.04 12.58 9.19
N PRO A 187 10.19 12.71 10.53
CA PRO A 187 9.62 13.85 11.19
C PRO A 187 10.36 15.12 10.76
N ILE A 188 9.58 16.17 10.45
CA ILE A 188 10.13 17.45 10.01
C ILE A 188 10.97 18.02 11.15
N ASP A 189 12.25 18.29 10.86
CA ASP A 189 13.19 18.83 11.83
C ASP A 189 12.61 20.08 12.52
N GLY A 190 12.65 20.07 13.86
CA GLY A 190 12.15 21.17 14.70
C GLY A 190 10.68 21.10 15.10
N ILE A 191 9.85 20.28 14.45
CA ILE A 191 8.43 20.10 14.84
C ILE A 191 8.33 19.02 15.94
N PRO A 192 7.78 19.34 17.12
CA PRO A 192 7.63 18.37 18.21
C PRO A 192 6.52 17.35 17.90
N PRO A 193 6.67 16.07 18.33
CA PRO A 193 5.68 15.02 18.05
C PRO A 193 4.36 15.17 18.83
N SER A 194 4.29 16.10 19.78
CA SER A 194 3.11 16.32 20.60
C SER A 194 3.13 17.74 21.19
N PRO A 195 1.96 18.32 21.51
CA PRO A 195 1.86 19.58 22.24
C PRO A 195 2.59 19.59 23.60
N ARG A 196 2.90 18.39 24.15
CA ARG A 196 3.65 18.26 25.41
C ARG A 196 5.16 18.45 25.24
N ALA A 197 5.68 18.26 24.02
CA ALA A 197 7.09 18.42 23.74
C ALA A 197 7.39 19.86 23.31
N LYS A 198 8.45 20.45 23.88
CA LYS A 198 8.85 21.83 23.55
C LYS A 198 9.46 21.89 22.15
N PRO A 199 9.10 22.90 21.32
CA PRO A 199 9.73 23.13 20.02
C PRO A 199 11.25 23.32 20.10
N GLY A 200 11.94 23.13 18.99
CA GLY A 200 13.39 23.34 18.86
C GLY A 200 14.28 22.16 19.28
N GLY A 201 13.69 20.99 19.55
CA GLY A 201 14.40 19.72 19.67
C GLY A 201 14.84 19.14 18.32
N THR A 202 15.55 18.02 18.37
CA THR A 202 16.14 17.36 17.19
C THR A 202 15.66 15.92 17.10
N TRP A 203 15.35 15.50 15.88
CA TRP A 203 15.02 14.12 15.56
C TRP A 203 16.29 13.31 15.28
N TYR A 204 16.33 12.08 15.80
CA TYR A 204 17.39 11.12 15.50
C TYR A 204 16.81 9.71 15.46
N ILE A 205 17.55 8.83 14.80
CA ILE A 205 17.24 7.40 14.79
C ILE A 205 17.93 6.78 16.01
N GLN A 206 17.13 6.14 16.86
CA GLN A 206 17.63 5.38 18.00
C GLN A 206 17.40 3.90 17.76
N GLU A 207 18.46 3.10 17.93
CA GLU A 207 18.31 1.64 18.02
C GLU A 207 17.72 1.25 19.37
N PHE A 208 16.61 0.53 19.33
CA PHE A 208 15.87 0.13 20.51
C PHE A 208 16.10 -1.35 20.80
N GLY A 209 16.89 -1.63 21.83
CA GLY A 209 16.99 -2.96 22.43
C GLY A 209 15.88 -3.16 23.46
N GLY A 210 14.63 -3.26 23.01
CA GLY A 210 13.47 -3.40 23.90
C GLY A 210 13.60 -4.61 24.82
N THR A 211 13.06 -4.50 26.04
CA THR A 211 13.07 -5.61 27.03
C THR A 211 12.45 -6.88 26.44
N LYS A 212 11.38 -6.74 25.63
CA LYS A 212 10.77 -7.85 24.90
C LYS A 212 11.69 -8.46 23.85
N THR A 213 12.36 -7.64 23.04
CA THR A 213 13.32 -8.11 22.03
C THR A 213 14.47 -8.87 22.68
N LYS A 214 14.98 -8.37 23.82
CA LYS A 214 15.99 -9.08 24.61
C LYS A 214 15.47 -10.39 25.18
N SER A 215 14.25 -10.44 25.71
CA SER A 215 13.67 -11.68 26.21
C SER A 215 13.47 -12.73 25.10
N TYR A 216 13.02 -12.31 23.91
CA TYR A 216 12.91 -13.21 22.75
C TYR A 216 14.26 -13.66 22.24
N GLY A 217 15.27 -12.78 22.23
CA GLY A 217 16.65 -13.15 21.93
C GLY A 217 17.18 -14.21 22.91
N CYS A 218 17.01 -14.01 24.21
CA CYS A 218 17.40 -14.99 25.23
C CYS A 218 16.66 -16.33 25.07
N LEU A 219 15.36 -16.31 24.77
CA LEU A 219 14.59 -17.52 24.51
C LEU A 219 15.08 -18.24 23.24
N GLY A 220 15.36 -17.49 22.17
CA GLY A 220 15.95 -18.03 20.95
C GLY A 220 17.34 -18.62 21.18
N LEU A 221 18.15 -18.02 22.05
CA LEU A 221 19.46 -18.55 22.45
C LEU A 221 19.33 -19.88 23.20
N LEU A 222 18.35 -19.98 24.11
CA LEU A 222 18.04 -21.20 24.86
C LEU A 222 17.55 -22.34 23.95
N CYS A 223 16.71 -22.03 22.96
CA CYS A 223 16.09 -23.05 22.11
C CYS A 223 16.92 -23.42 20.87
N CYS A 224 17.74 -22.50 20.35
CA CYS A 224 18.37 -22.64 19.04
C CYS A 224 19.88 -22.35 19.05
N CYS A 225 20.53 -22.21 20.20
CA CYS A 225 21.97 -21.97 20.33
C CYS A 225 22.48 -20.84 19.41
N LEU A 226 23.29 -21.17 18.40
CA LEU A 226 24.00 -20.23 17.51
C LEU A 226 23.06 -19.32 16.69
N PRO A 227 22.03 -19.83 16.00
CA PRO A 227 21.02 -19.00 15.34
C PRO A 227 20.35 -17.96 16.27
N GLY A 228 20.09 -18.32 17.53
CA GLY A 228 19.51 -17.40 18.51
C GLY A 228 20.45 -16.26 18.89
N LEU A 229 21.77 -16.50 18.87
CA LEU A 229 22.79 -15.50 19.14
C LEU A 229 22.85 -14.43 18.05
N ILE A 230 22.60 -14.80 16.77
CA ILE A 230 22.52 -13.83 15.66
C ILE A 230 21.38 -12.83 15.89
N ILE A 231 20.21 -13.32 16.32
CA ILE A 231 19.04 -12.45 16.63
C ILE A 231 19.37 -11.51 17.80
N CYS A 232 20.13 -11.96 18.79
CA CYS A 232 20.57 -11.11 19.90
C CYS A 232 21.56 -10.02 19.49
N CYS A 233 22.36 -10.26 18.44
CA CYS A 233 23.37 -9.33 17.94
C CYS A 233 22.82 -8.34 16.91
N LEU A 234 21.64 -8.58 16.34
CA LEU A 234 21.01 -7.67 15.37
C LEU A 234 20.08 -6.68 16.09
N SER A 235 20.47 -5.41 16.10
CA SER A 235 19.57 -4.30 16.43
C SER A 235 18.51 -4.15 15.34
N LEU A 236 17.45 -4.95 15.41
CA LEU A 236 16.40 -4.98 14.37
C LEU A 236 15.39 -3.82 14.47
N ASP A 237 15.36 -3.12 15.60
CA ASP A 237 14.37 -2.07 15.85
C ASP A 237 15.05 -0.69 15.85
N LYS A 238 14.79 0.09 14.81
CA LYS A 238 15.21 1.49 14.67
C LYS A 238 13.97 2.36 14.73
N ARG A 239 13.96 3.36 15.60
CA ARG A 239 12.81 4.27 15.77
C ARG A 239 13.24 5.73 15.73
N TYR A 240 12.37 6.59 15.22
CA TYR A 240 12.55 8.03 15.34
C TYR A 240 12.26 8.49 16.76
N VAL A 241 13.17 9.28 17.31
CA VAL A 241 13.07 9.84 18.67
C VAL A 241 13.33 11.34 18.61
N TYR A 242 12.45 12.12 19.22
CA TYR A 242 12.63 13.56 19.41
C TYR A 242 13.32 13.83 20.74
N GLN A 243 14.41 14.59 20.75
CA GLN A 243 15.06 15.04 21.99
C GLN A 243 14.89 16.55 22.16
N GLU A 244 14.31 16.94 23.30
CA GLU A 244 14.17 18.34 23.70
C GLU A 244 15.53 19.00 24.00
N PRO A 245 15.71 20.28 23.64
CA PRO A 245 17.02 20.94 23.68
C PRO A 245 17.55 21.19 25.10
N ASN A 246 16.67 21.41 26.09
CA ASN A 246 17.09 21.92 27.40
C ASN A 246 17.07 20.88 28.54
N ASN A 247 16.26 19.83 28.44
CA ASN A 247 16.11 18.84 29.52
C ASN A 247 16.47 17.41 29.09
N GLY A 248 16.78 17.20 27.81
CA GLY A 248 17.09 15.90 27.25
C GLY A 248 15.94 14.88 27.33
N LYS A 249 14.70 15.32 27.54
CA LYS A 249 13.53 14.44 27.44
C LYS A 249 13.39 13.94 26.02
N ARG A 250 13.01 12.66 25.91
CA ARG A 250 12.89 11.94 24.66
C ARG A 250 11.44 11.56 24.43
N PHE A 251 10.96 11.71 23.20
CA PHE A 251 9.59 11.37 22.82
C PHE A 251 9.59 10.49 21.58
N ASP A 252 8.68 9.52 21.54
CA ASP A 252 8.39 8.78 20.31
C ASP A 252 7.59 9.64 19.32
N VAL A 253 7.37 9.12 18.11
CA VAL A 253 6.57 9.78 17.06
C VAL A 253 5.10 10.00 17.43
N ARG A 254 4.62 9.35 18.50
CA ARG A 254 3.25 9.52 19.03
C ARG A 254 3.22 10.50 20.20
N GLY A 255 4.36 11.07 20.58
CA GLY A 255 4.47 12.03 21.69
C GLY A 255 4.54 11.42 23.09
N ASN A 256 4.74 10.10 23.21
CA ASN A 256 4.95 9.46 24.51
C ASN A 256 6.39 9.67 24.96
N GLN A 257 6.57 10.02 26.24
CA GLN A 257 7.91 10.19 26.81
C GLN A 257 8.60 8.83 26.95
N LEU A 258 9.80 8.70 26.39
CA LEU A 258 10.63 7.50 26.52
C LEU A 258 11.50 7.58 27.79
N GLU A 259 11.67 6.45 28.47
CA GLU A 259 12.63 6.34 29.56
C GLU A 259 14.07 6.48 29.02
N LYS A 260 15.00 6.91 29.87
CA LYS A 260 16.42 7.10 29.50
C LYS A 260 17.09 5.74 29.27
N THR A 261 16.86 5.13 28.11
CA THR A 261 17.50 3.88 27.71
C THR A 261 18.06 4.00 26.30
N GLY A 262 19.35 3.76 26.14
CA GLY A 262 20.03 3.65 24.84
C GLY A 262 20.87 4.87 24.43
N LYS A 263 21.92 4.60 23.64
CA LYS A 263 22.81 5.61 23.08
C LYS A 263 22.19 6.20 21.80
N PRO A 264 22.20 7.53 21.61
CA PRO A 264 21.84 8.12 20.33
C PRO A 264 22.91 7.74 19.29
N LEU A 265 22.50 7.39 18.08
CA LEU A 265 23.44 6.96 17.03
C LEU A 265 23.92 8.14 16.23
N HIS A 266 23.02 8.84 15.54
CA HIS A 266 23.37 10.02 14.74
C HIS A 266 22.20 11.00 14.67
N PRO A 267 22.46 12.32 14.78
CA PRO A 267 21.46 13.33 14.43
C PRO A 267 21.10 13.17 12.95
N MET A 268 19.83 13.42 12.60
CA MET A 268 19.43 13.46 11.19
C MET A 268 20.29 14.48 10.43
N PRO A 269 20.72 14.18 9.19
CA PRO A 269 21.39 15.15 8.36
C PRO A 269 20.44 16.33 8.12
N LYS A 270 20.83 17.52 8.57
CA LYS A 270 20.09 18.76 8.35
C LYS A 270 20.05 19.04 6.85
N GLY A 271 18.97 18.66 6.16
CA GLY A 271 18.69 19.12 4.80
C GLY A 271 18.46 18.05 3.72
N SER A 272 17.57 17.06 3.91
CA SER A 272 17.12 16.18 2.81
C SER A 272 15.66 16.37 2.36
N VAL A 273 15.02 17.48 2.73
CA VAL A 273 13.73 17.87 2.14
C VAL A 273 13.87 19.28 1.61
N ASP A 274 14.01 19.41 0.28
CA ASP A 274 13.95 20.69 -0.42
C ASP A 274 12.53 21.26 -0.27
N PRO A 275 12.33 22.40 0.42
CA PRO A 275 11.03 23.05 0.46
C PRO A 275 10.87 23.91 -0.81
N MET A 276 10.70 23.28 -1.97
CA MET A 276 10.41 24.00 -3.22
C MET A 276 8.90 24.09 -3.49
N LYS A 277 8.39 25.34 -3.37
CA LYS A 277 7.18 25.92 -3.98
C LYS A 277 5.80 25.45 -3.48
N LEU A 278 5.39 26.01 -2.34
CA LEU A 278 4.00 26.45 -2.18
C LEU A 278 3.91 27.90 -2.66
N THR A 279 3.50 28.09 -3.91
CA THR A 279 3.16 29.41 -4.46
C THR A 279 1.89 29.94 -3.80
N GLU A 280 2.04 31.14 -3.29
CA GLU A 280 1.07 32.04 -2.68
C GLU A 280 -0.06 32.40 -3.67
N THR A 281 -1.27 31.89 -3.45
CA THR A 281 -2.48 32.40 -4.12
C THR A 281 -3.12 33.44 -3.20
N GLN A 282 -2.93 34.71 -3.57
CA GLN A 282 -3.52 35.87 -2.92
C GLN A 282 -5.05 35.78 -2.86
N ARG A 283 -5.59 36.08 -1.68
CA ARG A 283 -6.98 36.51 -1.50
C ARG A 283 -7.15 37.91 -2.09
N THR A 284 -8.05 38.05 -3.06
CA THR A 284 -8.72 39.33 -3.32
C THR A 284 -10.20 39.18 -3.00
N HIS A 285 -10.62 39.82 -1.91
CA HIS A 285 -12.01 40.24 -1.72
C HIS A 285 -12.28 41.42 -2.65
N PRO A 286 -13.44 41.50 -3.31
CA PRO A 286 -14.07 42.77 -3.56
C PRO A 286 -15.02 43.10 -2.41
N GLN A 287 -14.89 44.34 -1.93
CA GLN A 287 -15.95 45.05 -1.24
C GLN A 287 -17.00 45.51 -2.26
N ILE A 288 -18.23 45.63 -1.73
CA ILE A 288 -19.47 46.20 -2.30
C ILE A 288 -20.30 45.20 -3.11
#